data_AF-A0A1T5I0S7-F1
#
_entry.id   AF-A0A1T5I0S7-F1
#
_cell.length_a   1.000
_cell.length_b   1.000
_cell.length_c   1.000
_cell.angle_alpha   90.00
_cell.angle_beta   90.00
_cell.angle_gamma   90.00
#
_symmetry.space_group_name_H-M   'P 1'
#
loop_
_entity.id
_entity.type
_entity.pdbx_description
1 polymer ?
#
loop_
_entity_poly.entity_id
_entity_poly.type
_entity_poly.pdbx_seq_one_letter_code
_entity_poly.pdbx_strand_id
1 'polypeptide(L)'
;MTNKQQIINRFMSHVKGKIFDPTGYNLRHDGREGHWLEIQMGITPNGDNRPDLLGFEMKNQTSSGKTTFGDWSPDLNLWGRNTSDINIGRLDKDTEFLPYFGTPNPLKNNRISWSGSVVPKIGSYNNYGQKLIITSNSDIQAVYSFEHDQRTDKYEIIPENLQRYIVLGQWTRDVIKTKLERKFNDQGWFKCLKDSNGVYTEIVFGQPINYDSWLRLVEDGTVYFDCGMYQTNSRPYAQWRANNEYWDSLITERY
;
A
#
# COMPACT_ATOMS: atom_id res chain seq x y z
N MET A 1 17.42 -29.80 -3.24
CA MET A 1 16.58 -29.16 -2.20
C MET A 1 15.83 -28.02 -2.87
N THR A 2 14.49 -27.98 -2.80
CA THR A 2 13.70 -26.91 -3.44
C THR A 2 13.91 -25.57 -2.73
N ASN A 3 13.67 -24.46 -3.42
CA ASN A 3 13.74 -23.12 -2.84
C ASN A 3 12.84 -23.00 -1.59
N LYS A 4 11.60 -23.49 -1.69
CA LYS A 4 10.66 -23.55 -0.56
C LYS A 4 11.20 -24.33 0.63
N GLN A 5 11.80 -25.51 0.42
CA GLN A 5 12.37 -26.31 1.51
C GLN A 5 13.50 -25.58 2.24
N GLN A 6 14.30 -24.78 1.51
CA GLN A 6 15.34 -23.96 2.14
C GLN A 6 14.73 -22.89 3.05
N ILE A 7 13.63 -22.23 2.64
CA ILE A 7 12.91 -21.26 3.45
C ILE A 7 12.34 -21.92 4.71
N ILE A 8 11.70 -23.09 4.57
CA ILE A 8 11.18 -23.87 5.71
C ILE A 8 12.32 -24.21 6.68
N ASN A 9 13.44 -24.74 6.18
CA ASN A 9 14.58 -25.09 7.02
C ASN A 9 15.15 -23.88 7.77
N ARG A 10 15.21 -22.70 7.13
CA ARG A 10 15.60 -21.45 7.79
C ARG A 10 14.63 -21.07 8.90
N PHE A 11 13.33 -21.08 8.63
CA PHE A 11 12.31 -20.81 9.64
C PHE A 11 12.45 -21.76 10.84
N MET A 12 12.52 -23.07 10.61
CA MET A 12 12.60 -24.07 11.68
C MET A 12 13.85 -23.89 12.56
N SER A 13 14.97 -23.45 12.00
CA SER A 13 16.24 -23.31 12.72
C SER A 13 16.45 -21.94 13.36
N HIS A 14 15.91 -20.87 12.77
CA HIS A 14 16.23 -19.50 13.18
C HIS A 14 15.03 -18.70 13.68
N VAL A 15 13.80 -19.16 13.50
CA VAL A 15 12.58 -18.39 13.82
C VAL A 15 11.62 -19.17 14.71
N LYS A 16 11.33 -20.44 14.42
CA LYS A 16 10.34 -21.24 15.15
C LYS A 16 10.67 -21.28 16.64
N GLY A 17 9.66 -21.01 17.48
CA GLY A 17 9.77 -20.97 18.94
C GLY A 17 10.38 -19.68 19.49
N LYS A 18 10.77 -18.70 18.66
CA LYS A 18 11.29 -17.41 19.13
C LYS A 18 10.19 -16.36 19.26
N ILE A 19 10.44 -15.36 20.09
CA ILE A 19 9.67 -14.12 20.21
C ILE A 19 10.57 -12.99 19.71
N PHE A 20 9.99 -11.96 19.08
CA PHE A 20 10.72 -10.76 18.70
C PHE A 20 11.34 -10.08 19.94
N ASP A 21 12.66 -9.90 19.90
CA ASP A 21 13.41 -9.13 20.90
C ASP A 21 13.66 -7.70 20.38
N PRO A 22 13.07 -6.66 21.01
CA PRO A 22 13.24 -5.28 20.58
C PRO A 22 14.59 -4.66 20.97
N THR A 23 15.47 -5.38 21.68
CA THR A 23 16.77 -4.87 22.11
C THR A 23 17.57 -4.35 20.92
N GLY A 24 18.03 -3.10 21.00
CA GLY A 24 18.79 -2.44 19.92
C GLY A 24 17.93 -1.82 18.79
N TYR A 25 16.60 -1.97 18.82
CA TYR A 25 15.70 -1.32 17.88
C TYR A 25 15.09 -0.04 18.45
N ASN A 26 14.85 0.94 17.57
CA ASN A 26 14.06 2.10 17.93
C ASN A 26 12.59 1.67 18.17
N LEU A 27 12.14 1.76 19.42
CA LEU A 27 10.79 1.38 19.82
C LEU A 27 9.67 2.18 19.13
N ARG A 28 10.01 3.34 18.54
CA ARG A 28 9.07 4.17 17.76
C ARG A 28 8.98 3.79 16.29
N HIS A 29 9.78 2.83 15.82
CA HIS A 29 9.76 2.38 14.43
C HIS A 29 8.79 1.21 14.25
N ASP A 30 7.68 1.42 13.56
CA ASP A 30 6.64 0.41 13.36
C ASP A 30 7.11 -0.81 12.56
N GLY A 31 8.15 -0.66 11.71
CA GLY A 31 8.71 -1.74 10.90
C GLY A 31 9.79 -2.60 11.59
N ARG A 32 10.09 -2.36 12.88
CA ARG A 32 11.22 -3.00 13.58
C ARG A 32 11.13 -4.52 13.65
N GLU A 33 9.95 -5.07 13.93
CA GLU A 33 9.77 -6.52 14.04
C GLU A 33 9.93 -7.21 12.68
N GLY A 34 9.43 -6.58 11.62
CA GLY A 34 9.63 -7.06 10.26
C GLY A 34 11.10 -7.14 9.89
N HIS A 35 11.87 -6.09 10.20
CA HIS A 35 13.31 -6.08 9.96
C HIS A 35 14.04 -7.16 10.77
N TRP A 36 13.66 -7.38 12.04
CA TRP A 36 14.21 -8.49 12.82
C TRP A 36 13.95 -9.84 12.15
N LEU A 37 12.72 -10.06 11.68
CA LEU A 37 12.34 -11.32 11.06
C LEU A 37 13.07 -11.54 9.72
N GLU A 38 13.20 -10.49 8.90
CA GLU A 38 14.00 -10.51 7.67
C GLU A 38 15.44 -10.96 7.94
N ILE A 39 16.08 -10.40 8.98
CA ILE A 39 17.43 -10.78 9.41
C ILE A 39 17.47 -12.26 9.81
N GLN A 40 16.50 -12.74 10.60
CA GLN A 40 16.47 -14.17 11.00
C GLN A 40 16.27 -15.10 9.80
N MET A 41 15.55 -14.65 8.77
CA MET A 41 15.35 -15.38 7.52
C MET A 41 16.54 -15.26 6.54
N GLY A 42 17.57 -14.47 6.90
CA GLY A 42 18.77 -14.27 6.09
C GLY A 42 18.58 -13.30 4.92
N ILE A 43 17.58 -12.41 5.01
CA ILE A 43 17.30 -11.39 4.00
C ILE A 43 18.11 -10.14 4.35
N THR A 44 18.85 -9.64 3.35
CA THR A 44 19.59 -8.39 3.47
C THR A 44 18.73 -7.26 2.91
N PRO A 45 18.45 -6.19 3.69
CA PRO A 45 17.67 -5.06 3.21
C PRO A 45 18.24 -4.49 1.93
N ASN A 46 17.42 -4.41 0.89
CA ASN A 46 17.77 -3.79 -0.37
C ASN A 46 16.56 -3.08 -0.97
N GLY A 47 16.79 -2.21 -1.96
CA GLY A 47 15.74 -1.48 -2.66
C GLY A 47 15.28 -2.16 -3.96
N ASP A 48 15.60 -3.43 -4.17
CA ASP A 48 15.22 -4.14 -5.41
C ASP A 48 13.76 -4.55 -5.33
N ASN A 49 13.06 -4.36 -6.44
CA ASN A 49 11.70 -4.83 -6.61
C ASN A 49 11.73 -6.27 -7.15
N ARG A 50 12.21 -7.20 -6.31
CA ARG A 50 12.26 -8.65 -6.53
C ARG A 50 11.73 -9.37 -5.28
N PRO A 51 11.41 -10.66 -5.37
CA PRO A 51 10.96 -11.42 -4.20
C PRO A 51 12.08 -11.49 -3.17
N ASP A 52 11.73 -11.40 -1.89
CA ASP A 52 12.71 -11.25 -0.80
C ASP A 52 13.65 -12.45 -0.64
N LEU A 53 13.15 -13.67 -0.84
CA LEU A 53 13.94 -14.89 -0.64
C LEU A 53 13.59 -16.01 -1.62
N LEU A 54 14.56 -16.39 -2.45
CA LEU A 54 14.50 -17.58 -3.33
C LEU A 54 13.24 -17.64 -4.22
N GLY A 55 12.78 -16.49 -4.71
CA GLY A 55 11.61 -16.36 -5.58
C GLY A 55 10.28 -16.17 -4.85
N PHE A 56 10.29 -16.09 -3.51
CA PHE A 56 9.10 -15.77 -2.72
C PHE A 56 9.20 -14.40 -2.06
N GLU A 57 8.12 -13.62 -2.12
CA GLU A 57 7.96 -12.40 -1.32
C GLU A 57 7.59 -12.79 0.13
N MET A 58 8.28 -12.19 1.09
CA MET A 58 8.02 -12.37 2.50
C MET A 58 7.04 -11.31 3.00
N LYS A 59 6.01 -11.75 3.73
CA LYS A 59 5.10 -10.87 4.46
C LYS A 59 5.16 -11.14 5.96
N ASN A 60 4.95 -10.10 6.74
CA ASN A 60 4.89 -10.18 8.19
C ASN A 60 3.44 -10.38 8.64
N GLN A 61 3.24 -11.08 9.76
CA GLN A 61 1.97 -11.01 10.48
C GLN A 61 1.84 -9.64 11.14
N THR A 62 0.92 -8.85 10.64
CA THR A 62 0.63 -7.51 11.17
C THR A 62 -0.46 -7.58 12.25
N SER A 63 -0.33 -6.76 13.29
CA SER A 63 -1.38 -6.54 14.29
C SER A 63 -2.41 -5.50 13.86
N SER A 64 -2.17 -4.79 12.76
CA SER A 64 -3.06 -3.76 12.21
C SER A 64 -4.28 -4.32 11.45
N GLY A 65 -4.41 -5.64 11.37
CA GLY A 65 -5.51 -6.32 10.66
C GLY A 65 -5.39 -6.28 9.13
N LYS A 66 -4.31 -5.70 8.57
CA LYS A 66 -4.11 -5.56 7.12
C LYS A 66 -2.67 -5.84 6.69
N THR A 67 -2.51 -6.41 5.50
CA THR A 67 -1.21 -6.71 4.88
C THR A 67 -1.09 -5.99 3.54
N THR A 68 0.10 -5.44 3.28
CA THR A 68 0.38 -4.57 2.12
C THR A 68 0.99 -5.36 0.97
N PHE A 69 0.44 -5.20 -0.23
CA PHE A 69 1.04 -5.69 -1.48
C PHE A 69 2.30 -4.90 -1.80
N GLY A 70 2.15 -3.57 -1.83
CA GLY A 70 3.27 -2.64 -1.95
C GLY A 70 2.87 -1.20 -1.67
N ASP A 71 3.89 -0.35 -1.49
CA ASP A 71 3.78 1.11 -1.43
C ASP A 71 4.19 1.67 -2.79
N TRP A 72 3.20 1.98 -3.62
CA TRP A 72 3.37 2.35 -5.01
C TRP A 72 2.67 3.66 -5.28
N SER A 73 3.44 4.75 -5.32
CA SER A 73 2.92 6.04 -5.80
C SER A 73 2.40 5.95 -7.24
N PRO A 74 1.36 6.75 -7.58
CA PRO A 74 0.92 6.89 -8.97
C PRO A 74 2.05 7.44 -9.83
N ASP A 75 2.21 6.89 -11.03
CA ASP A 75 3.26 7.30 -11.97
C ASP A 75 2.94 8.63 -12.67
N LEU A 76 1.66 8.99 -12.75
CA LEU A 76 1.19 10.32 -13.12
C LEU A 76 0.36 10.90 -11.98
N ASN A 77 0.63 12.13 -11.54
CA ASN A 77 -0.14 12.78 -10.48
C ASN A 77 0.11 14.28 -10.43
N LEU A 78 -0.81 15.03 -9.81
CA LEU A 78 -0.73 16.49 -9.79
C LEU A 78 0.41 17.06 -8.94
N TRP A 79 1.01 16.30 -8.02
CA TRP A 79 2.07 16.84 -7.11
C TRP A 79 3.49 16.45 -7.51
N GLY A 80 3.63 15.48 -8.40
CA GLY A 80 4.86 14.83 -8.79
C GLY A 80 5.47 15.43 -10.05
N ARG A 81 6.48 14.74 -10.59
CA ARG A 81 7.20 15.19 -11.79
C ARG A 81 6.35 15.07 -13.06
N ASN A 82 5.61 13.97 -13.19
CA ASN A 82 4.76 13.71 -14.34
C ASN A 82 3.32 14.00 -13.92
N THR A 83 2.70 14.99 -14.54
CA THR A 83 1.33 15.39 -14.20
C THR A 83 0.30 14.44 -14.79
N SER A 84 -0.77 14.19 -14.04
CA SER A 84 -1.96 13.47 -14.52
C SER A 84 -2.91 14.35 -15.34
N ASP A 85 -2.74 15.68 -15.32
CA ASP A 85 -3.51 16.62 -16.13
C ASP A 85 -2.60 17.76 -16.62
N ILE A 86 -2.30 17.76 -17.92
CA ILE A 86 -1.35 18.71 -18.53
C ILE A 86 -1.82 20.16 -18.46
N ASN A 87 -3.14 20.40 -18.38
CA ASN A 87 -3.70 21.76 -18.34
C ASN A 87 -3.58 22.38 -16.94
N ILE A 88 -3.40 21.56 -15.89
CA ILE A 88 -3.18 22.01 -14.51
C ILE A 88 -1.69 22.17 -14.24
N GLY A 89 -0.86 21.29 -14.79
CA GLY A 89 0.56 21.24 -14.47
C GLY A 89 0.82 20.58 -13.12
N ARG A 90 1.89 20.99 -12.43
CA ARG A 90 2.30 20.47 -11.13
C ARG A 90 1.88 21.44 -10.03
N LEU A 91 1.12 20.91 -9.06
CA LEU A 91 0.79 21.55 -7.80
C LEU A 91 1.88 21.26 -6.75
N ASP A 92 2.19 22.22 -5.91
CA ASP A 92 2.94 21.99 -4.69
C ASP A 92 2.14 21.07 -3.75
N LYS A 93 2.79 20.02 -3.23
CA LYS A 93 2.13 19.02 -2.39
C LYS A 93 1.55 19.65 -1.13
N ASP A 94 2.31 20.51 -0.46
CA ASP A 94 2.02 20.99 0.89
C ASP A 94 1.18 22.27 0.90
N THR A 95 1.37 23.14 -0.11
CA THR A 95 0.70 24.44 -0.19
C THR A 95 -0.47 24.47 -1.17
N GLU A 96 -0.61 23.48 -2.06
CA GLU A 96 -1.70 23.44 -3.05
C GLU A 96 -2.49 22.11 -2.98
N PHE A 97 -1.87 20.98 -3.32
CA PHE A 97 -2.59 19.70 -3.43
C PHE A 97 -3.26 19.29 -2.11
N LEU A 98 -2.52 19.28 -0.99
CA LEU A 98 -3.08 18.90 0.31
C LEU A 98 -4.14 19.88 0.80
N PRO A 99 -3.96 21.21 0.74
CA PRO A 99 -5.03 22.16 1.03
C PRO A 99 -6.30 21.97 0.19
N TYR A 100 -6.18 21.63 -1.09
CA TYR A 100 -7.35 21.47 -1.98
C TYR A 100 -8.06 20.14 -1.75
N PHE A 101 -7.31 19.04 -1.65
CA PHE A 101 -7.84 17.67 -1.72
C PHE A 101 -7.64 16.85 -0.44
N GLY A 102 -7.03 17.40 0.60
CA GLY A 102 -6.82 16.76 1.90
C GLY A 102 -7.75 17.27 2.99
N THR A 103 -7.49 16.84 4.23
CA THR A 103 -8.23 17.25 5.42
C THR A 103 -7.28 17.55 6.59
N PRO A 104 -7.57 18.57 7.43
CA PRO A 104 -6.81 18.83 8.63
C PRO A 104 -7.07 17.75 9.70
N ASN A 105 -6.06 17.45 10.50
CA ASN A 105 -6.21 16.60 11.68
C ASN A 105 -6.04 17.42 12.97
N PRO A 106 -7.12 17.69 13.73
CA PRO A 106 -7.06 18.47 14.97
C PRO A 106 -6.10 17.89 16.02
N LEU A 107 -5.97 16.57 16.08
CA LEU A 107 -5.05 15.88 17.01
C LEU A 107 -3.58 16.02 16.61
N LYS A 108 -3.30 16.58 15.43
CA LYS A 108 -1.95 16.81 14.88
C LYS A 108 -1.75 18.28 14.56
N ASN A 109 -2.27 19.19 15.39
CA ASN A 109 -2.17 20.63 15.22
C ASN A 109 -2.69 21.10 13.84
N ASN A 110 -3.80 20.52 13.39
CA ASN A 110 -4.42 20.79 12.08
C ASN A 110 -3.52 20.50 10.87
N ARG A 111 -2.47 19.69 11.03
CA ARG A 111 -1.67 19.22 9.88
C ARG A 111 -2.58 18.56 8.85
N ILE A 112 -2.46 18.99 7.60
CA ILE A 112 -3.29 18.51 6.50
C ILE A 112 -2.72 17.21 5.94
N SER A 113 -3.61 16.27 5.63
CA SER A 113 -3.26 14.98 5.04
C SER A 113 -4.28 14.53 4.02
N TRP A 114 -3.80 13.81 3.01
CA TRP A 114 -4.64 13.03 2.10
C TRP A 114 -4.69 11.60 2.61
N SER A 115 -5.41 11.42 3.73
CA SER A 115 -5.50 10.16 4.47
C SER A 115 -6.86 10.05 5.18
N GLY A 116 -7.28 8.84 5.54
CA GLY A 116 -8.57 8.63 6.21
C GLY A 116 -9.76 8.81 5.26
N SER A 117 -10.76 9.60 5.66
CA SER A 117 -12.05 9.72 4.95
C SER A 117 -11.94 10.33 3.55
N VAL A 118 -10.90 11.13 3.30
CA VAL A 118 -10.66 11.78 2.01
C VAL A 118 -10.00 10.87 0.98
N VAL A 119 -9.41 9.74 1.42
CA VAL A 119 -8.79 8.77 0.50
C VAL A 119 -9.88 8.17 -0.37
N PRO A 120 -9.71 8.19 -1.70
CA PRO A 120 -10.70 7.64 -2.61
C PRO A 120 -10.83 6.13 -2.48
N LYS A 121 -12.06 5.63 -2.64
CA LYS A 121 -12.39 4.21 -2.71
C LYS A 121 -12.96 3.86 -4.07
N ILE A 122 -12.94 2.58 -4.45
CA ILE A 122 -13.50 2.11 -5.72
C ILE A 122 -15.01 2.36 -5.79
N GLY A 123 -15.49 2.77 -6.96
CA GLY A 123 -16.92 2.82 -7.31
C GLY A 123 -17.66 4.09 -6.88
N SER A 124 -17.43 4.60 -5.67
CA SER A 124 -18.24 5.68 -5.08
C SER A 124 -17.45 6.92 -4.70
N TYR A 125 -18.04 8.10 -4.96
CA TYR A 125 -17.53 9.37 -4.45
C TYR A 125 -17.65 9.42 -2.92
N ASN A 126 -16.58 9.86 -2.26
CA ASN A 126 -16.64 10.27 -0.86
C ASN A 126 -17.19 11.71 -0.75
N ASN A 127 -17.37 12.19 0.48
CA ASN A 127 -17.90 13.54 0.76
C ASN A 127 -17.01 14.68 0.24
N TYR A 128 -15.80 14.37 -0.21
CA TYR A 128 -14.83 15.32 -0.75
C TYR A 128 -14.78 15.25 -2.29
N GLY A 129 -15.75 14.58 -2.92
CA GLY A 129 -15.85 14.46 -4.37
C GLY A 129 -14.81 13.54 -4.99
N GLN A 130 -14.17 12.66 -4.21
CA GLN A 130 -13.08 11.80 -4.69
C GLN A 130 -13.47 10.32 -4.77
N LYS A 131 -13.01 9.61 -5.79
CA LYS A 131 -13.18 8.16 -5.95
C LYS A 131 -12.04 7.52 -6.73
N LEU A 132 -11.94 6.20 -6.66
CA LEU A 132 -11.14 5.40 -7.58
C LEU A 132 -12.01 4.88 -8.72
N ILE A 133 -11.43 4.83 -9.91
CA ILE A 133 -12.00 4.14 -11.07
C ILE A 133 -10.95 3.25 -11.73
N ILE A 134 -11.41 2.20 -12.40
CA ILE A 134 -10.61 1.39 -13.31
C ILE A 134 -11.01 1.81 -14.74
N THR A 135 -10.02 2.18 -15.54
CA THR A 135 -10.24 2.62 -16.93
C THR A 135 -10.38 1.42 -17.86
N SER A 136 -10.80 1.65 -19.11
CA SER A 136 -10.83 0.61 -20.15
C SER A 136 -9.45 0.02 -20.46
N ASN A 137 -8.37 0.75 -20.15
CA ASN A 137 -6.99 0.29 -20.33
C ASN A 137 -6.47 -0.50 -19.11
N SER A 138 -7.36 -0.77 -18.14
CA SER A 138 -7.04 -1.36 -16.85
C SER A 138 -6.17 -0.48 -15.95
N ASP A 139 -5.94 0.78 -16.28
CA ASP A 139 -5.30 1.72 -15.34
C ASP A 139 -6.23 2.01 -14.17
N ILE A 140 -5.65 2.33 -13.01
CA ILE A 140 -6.40 2.80 -11.85
C ILE A 140 -6.20 4.31 -11.72
N GLN A 141 -7.28 5.07 -11.55
CA GLN A 141 -7.23 6.52 -11.37
C GLN A 141 -7.91 6.93 -10.07
N ALA A 142 -7.24 7.79 -9.30
CA ALA A 142 -7.86 8.63 -8.29
C ALA A 142 -8.38 9.89 -8.98
N VAL A 143 -9.69 10.14 -8.87
CA VAL A 143 -10.36 11.24 -9.57
C VAL A 143 -11.13 12.10 -8.58
N TYR A 144 -11.26 13.38 -8.94
CA TYR A 144 -12.04 14.39 -8.24
C TYR A 144 -13.17 14.90 -9.13
N SER A 145 -14.33 15.18 -8.55
CA SER A 145 -15.44 15.87 -9.19
C SER A 145 -15.93 16.99 -8.29
N PHE A 146 -15.77 18.23 -8.74
CA PHE A 146 -16.26 19.41 -8.01
C PHE A 146 -17.77 19.39 -7.76
N GLU A 147 -18.54 18.83 -8.70
CA GLU A 147 -19.99 18.63 -8.55
C GLU A 147 -20.33 17.74 -7.35
N HIS A 148 -19.55 16.66 -7.14
CA HIS A 148 -19.76 15.67 -6.08
C HIS A 148 -19.05 16.01 -4.77
N ASP A 149 -18.26 17.08 -4.72
CA ASP A 149 -17.66 17.59 -3.49
C ASP A 149 -18.76 18.21 -2.62
N GLN A 150 -18.93 17.70 -1.40
CA GLN A 150 -20.00 18.09 -0.48
C GLN A 150 -19.53 19.09 0.59
N ARG A 151 -18.26 19.51 0.55
CA ARG A 151 -17.75 20.55 1.45
C ARG A 151 -18.49 21.86 1.21
N THR A 152 -18.94 22.50 2.29
CA THR A 152 -19.69 23.77 2.24
C THR A 152 -18.83 24.92 1.74
N ASP A 153 -17.51 24.85 1.98
CA ASP A 153 -16.48 25.83 1.62
C ASP A 153 -15.74 25.46 0.32
N LYS A 154 -16.24 24.51 -0.48
CA LYS A 154 -15.52 24.05 -1.69
C LYS A 154 -15.21 25.15 -2.70
N TYR A 155 -16.07 26.17 -2.82
CA TYR A 155 -15.85 27.31 -3.73
C TYR A 155 -14.72 28.23 -3.26
N GLU A 156 -14.41 28.23 -1.96
CA GLU A 156 -13.31 29.01 -1.38
C GLU A 156 -12.00 28.23 -1.42
N ILE A 157 -12.06 26.91 -1.20
CA ILE A 157 -10.89 26.04 -1.13
C ILE A 157 -10.37 25.66 -2.52
N ILE A 158 -11.27 25.40 -3.49
CA ILE A 158 -10.90 24.88 -4.81
C ILE A 158 -10.78 26.04 -5.82
N PRO A 159 -9.58 26.28 -6.38
CA PRO A 159 -9.38 27.26 -7.44
C PRO A 159 -10.29 27.03 -8.64
N GLU A 160 -10.73 28.09 -9.32
CA GLU A 160 -11.69 28.05 -10.43
C GLU A 160 -11.27 27.08 -11.56
N ASN A 161 -9.99 27.07 -11.92
CA ASN A 161 -9.44 26.14 -12.94
C ASN A 161 -9.51 24.65 -12.52
N LEU A 162 -9.74 24.38 -11.23
CA LEU A 162 -9.90 23.04 -10.66
C LEU A 162 -11.38 22.69 -10.35
N GLN A 163 -12.34 23.59 -10.58
CA GLN A 163 -13.76 23.33 -10.31
C GLN A 163 -14.42 22.48 -11.41
N ARG A 164 -13.89 21.29 -11.66
CA ARG A 164 -14.33 20.35 -12.71
C ARG A 164 -14.00 18.91 -12.33
N TYR A 165 -14.17 17.99 -13.29
CA TYR A 165 -13.64 16.63 -13.19
C TYR A 165 -12.13 16.61 -13.45
N ILE A 166 -11.36 15.96 -12.57
CA ILE A 166 -9.89 15.96 -12.60
C ILE A 166 -9.34 14.58 -12.23
N VAL A 167 -8.27 14.15 -12.89
CA VAL A 167 -7.47 13.01 -12.46
C VAL A 167 -6.40 13.49 -11.49
N LEU A 168 -6.52 13.13 -10.21
CA LEU A 168 -5.56 13.50 -9.15
C LEU A 168 -4.28 12.67 -9.26
N GLY A 169 -4.42 11.39 -9.59
CA GLY A 169 -3.33 10.46 -9.80
C GLY A 169 -3.76 9.23 -10.59
N GLN A 170 -2.83 8.68 -11.35
CA GLN A 170 -3.02 7.48 -12.16
C GLN A 170 -1.89 6.49 -11.90
N TRP A 171 -2.29 5.24 -11.75
CA TRP A 171 -1.44 4.07 -11.77
C TRP A 171 -1.65 3.36 -13.09
N THR A 172 -0.69 3.49 -14.00
CA THR A 172 -0.74 2.77 -15.27
C THR A 172 -0.60 1.27 -15.04
N ARG A 173 -1.32 0.48 -15.86
CA ARG A 173 -1.28 -0.97 -15.84
C ARG A 173 0.14 -1.49 -15.82
N ASP A 174 0.98 -1.01 -16.74
CA ASP A 174 2.34 -1.52 -16.92
C ASP A 174 3.21 -1.29 -15.69
N VAL A 175 3.08 -0.14 -15.03
CA VAL A 175 3.84 0.19 -13.82
C VAL A 175 3.43 -0.71 -12.66
N ILE A 176 2.14 -0.87 -12.40
CA ILE A 176 1.69 -1.74 -11.29
C ILE A 176 1.95 -3.20 -11.61
N LYS A 177 1.65 -3.66 -12.83
CA LYS A 177 1.93 -5.03 -13.27
C LYS A 177 3.38 -5.39 -13.05
N THR A 178 4.30 -4.52 -13.48
CA THR A 178 5.74 -4.73 -13.27
C THR A 178 6.10 -4.80 -11.79
N LYS A 179 5.56 -3.87 -10.98
CA LYS A 179 5.86 -3.81 -9.54
C LYS A 179 5.35 -5.03 -8.79
N LEU A 180 4.09 -5.41 -9.02
CA LEU A 180 3.42 -6.55 -8.41
C LEU A 180 4.07 -7.86 -8.85
N GLU A 181 4.18 -8.11 -10.16
CA GLU A 181 4.55 -9.43 -10.64
C GLU A 181 6.02 -9.75 -10.42
N ARG A 182 6.90 -8.75 -10.46
CA ARG A 182 8.30 -8.98 -10.06
C ARG A 182 8.45 -9.40 -8.61
N LYS A 183 7.49 -9.08 -7.73
CA LYS A 183 7.51 -9.47 -6.31
C LYS A 183 6.79 -10.78 -6.06
N PHE A 184 5.59 -10.92 -6.62
CA PHE A 184 4.69 -12.00 -6.24
C PHE A 184 4.49 -13.08 -7.29
N ASN A 185 4.93 -12.88 -8.55
CA ASN A 185 4.57 -13.78 -9.65
C ASN A 185 5.67 -14.78 -10.04
N ASP A 186 6.71 -14.94 -9.21
CA ASP A 186 7.71 -15.99 -9.39
C ASP A 186 7.26 -17.29 -8.71
N GLN A 187 7.59 -17.50 -7.44
CA GLN A 187 7.20 -18.70 -6.70
C GLN A 187 6.03 -18.46 -5.73
N GLY A 188 5.61 -17.20 -5.56
CA GLY A 188 4.52 -16.80 -4.68
C GLY A 188 5.00 -15.99 -3.49
N TRP A 189 4.39 -16.24 -2.33
CA TRP A 189 4.70 -15.52 -1.11
C TRP A 189 4.66 -16.44 0.11
N PHE A 190 5.30 -16.00 1.20
CA PHE A 190 5.24 -16.69 2.47
C PHE A 190 5.11 -15.72 3.65
N LYS A 191 4.67 -16.26 4.78
CA LYS A 191 4.49 -15.51 6.03
C LYS A 191 4.83 -16.39 7.22
N CYS A 192 5.50 -15.82 8.21
CA CYS A 192 5.73 -16.49 9.49
C CYS A 192 4.62 -16.07 10.46
N LEU A 193 3.88 -17.03 11.00
CA LEU A 193 2.77 -16.80 11.90
C LEU A 193 3.19 -16.94 13.36
N LYS A 194 2.49 -16.21 14.23
CA LYS A 194 2.66 -16.18 15.67
C LYS A 194 1.41 -16.69 16.38
N ASP A 195 1.62 -17.32 17.53
CA ASP A 195 0.56 -17.62 18.49
C ASP A 195 0.12 -16.37 19.28
N SER A 196 -0.82 -16.54 20.20
CA SER A 196 -1.32 -15.47 21.07
C SER A 196 -0.27 -14.88 22.02
N ASN A 197 0.84 -15.59 22.25
CA ASN A 197 1.95 -15.15 23.10
C ASN A 197 3.04 -14.42 22.28
N GLY A 198 2.86 -14.29 20.97
CA GLY A 198 3.83 -13.68 20.07
C GLY A 198 4.99 -14.62 19.68
N VAL A 199 4.88 -15.91 19.97
CA VAL A 199 5.86 -16.93 19.59
C VAL A 199 5.61 -17.32 18.13
N TYR A 200 6.66 -17.31 17.30
CA TYR A 200 6.56 -17.80 15.93
C TYR A 200 6.37 -19.34 15.90
N THR A 201 5.24 -19.81 15.40
CA THR A 201 4.86 -21.24 15.44
C THR A 201 4.81 -21.90 14.07
N GLU A 202 4.40 -21.16 13.05
CA GLU A 202 4.14 -21.71 11.71
C GLU A 202 4.76 -20.83 10.61
N ILE A 203 5.07 -21.46 9.49
CA ILE A 203 5.33 -20.77 8.22
C ILE A 203 4.31 -21.22 7.17
N VAL A 204 3.74 -20.26 6.47
CA VAL A 204 2.67 -20.48 5.48
C VAL A 204 3.05 -19.95 4.12
N PHE A 205 2.51 -20.57 3.07
CA PHE A 205 2.78 -20.22 1.68
C PHE A 205 1.49 -20.01 0.89
N GLY A 206 1.52 -19.04 -0.02
CA GLY A 206 0.47 -18.82 -1.00
C GLY A 206 1.00 -18.77 -2.44
N GLN A 207 0.07 -18.88 -3.39
CA GLN A 207 0.38 -18.97 -4.81
C GLN A 207 0.89 -17.64 -5.40
N PRO A 208 1.54 -17.69 -6.58
CA PRO A 208 1.86 -16.51 -7.37
C PRO A 208 0.66 -15.59 -7.62
N ILE A 209 0.90 -14.28 -7.61
CA ILE A 209 -0.13 -13.26 -7.85
C ILE A 209 0.22 -12.46 -9.09
N ASN A 210 -0.70 -12.43 -10.06
CA ASN A 210 -0.57 -11.64 -11.29
C ASN A 210 -1.48 -10.40 -11.27
N TYR A 211 -1.21 -9.47 -12.18
CA TYR A 211 -1.93 -8.19 -12.23
C TYR A 211 -3.43 -8.34 -12.45
N ASP A 212 -3.85 -9.23 -13.36
CA ASP A 212 -5.26 -9.33 -13.73
C ASP A 212 -6.11 -9.90 -12.57
N SER A 213 -5.58 -10.91 -11.86
CA SER A 213 -6.21 -11.44 -10.65
C SER A 213 -6.24 -10.40 -9.52
N TRP A 214 -5.17 -9.61 -9.37
CA TRP A 214 -5.08 -8.56 -8.39
C TRP A 214 -6.03 -7.38 -8.68
N LEU A 215 -6.19 -7.00 -9.95
CA LEU A 215 -7.06 -5.90 -10.36
C LEU A 215 -8.53 -6.21 -10.10
N ARG A 216 -8.97 -7.48 -10.26
CA ARG A 216 -10.34 -7.89 -9.89
C ARG A 216 -10.64 -7.68 -8.41
N LEU A 217 -9.63 -7.89 -7.55
CA LEU A 217 -9.75 -7.61 -6.12
C LEU A 217 -9.79 -6.11 -5.82
N VAL A 218 -9.19 -5.28 -6.67
CA VAL A 218 -9.34 -3.83 -6.57
C VAL A 218 -10.76 -3.41 -6.98
N GLU A 219 -11.28 -4.02 -8.04
CA GLU A 219 -12.62 -3.77 -8.57
C GLU A 219 -13.71 -4.12 -7.54
N ASP A 220 -13.58 -5.25 -6.84
CA ASP A 220 -14.52 -5.68 -5.80
C ASP A 220 -14.31 -5.00 -4.43
N GLY A 221 -13.20 -4.26 -4.27
CA GLY A 221 -12.85 -3.53 -3.05
C GLY A 221 -12.14 -4.35 -1.97
N THR A 222 -11.82 -5.62 -2.22
CA THR A 222 -11.01 -6.48 -1.33
C THR A 222 -9.59 -5.92 -1.18
N VAL A 223 -8.99 -5.52 -2.29
CA VAL A 223 -7.76 -4.74 -2.32
C VAL A 223 -8.13 -3.27 -2.40
N TYR A 224 -7.66 -2.48 -1.44
CA TYR A 224 -7.96 -1.06 -1.36
C TYR A 224 -6.69 -0.21 -1.31
N PHE A 225 -6.85 1.03 -1.77
CA PHE A 225 -5.85 2.07 -1.65
C PHE A 225 -5.92 2.71 -0.27
N ASP A 226 -4.77 2.84 0.38
CA ASP A 226 -4.57 3.54 1.64
C ASP A 226 -3.44 4.56 1.43
N CYS A 227 -3.63 5.78 1.92
CA CYS A 227 -2.69 6.86 1.70
C CYS A 227 -2.25 7.47 3.03
N GLY A 228 -0.94 7.56 3.24
CA GLY A 228 -0.32 8.19 4.41
C GLY A 228 0.28 9.56 4.10
N MET A 229 -0.16 10.24 3.03
CA MET A 229 0.41 11.51 2.61
C MET A 229 -0.02 12.63 3.55
N TYR A 230 0.94 13.40 4.06
CA TYR A 230 0.67 14.56 4.91
C TYR A 230 1.74 15.64 4.72
N GLN A 231 1.45 16.87 5.18
CA GLN A 231 2.38 18.00 5.09
C GLN A 231 3.71 17.71 5.79
N THR A 232 4.83 18.26 5.31
CA THR A 232 6.19 18.06 5.83
C THR A 232 6.80 16.66 5.64
N ASN A 233 6.03 15.67 5.18
CA ASN A 233 6.55 14.36 4.82
C ASN A 233 6.82 14.25 3.32
N SER A 234 8.02 13.80 2.99
CA SER A 234 8.47 13.61 1.61
C SER A 234 7.88 12.36 0.95
N ARG A 235 7.44 11.37 1.74
CA ARG A 235 6.89 10.11 1.23
C ARG A 235 5.35 10.15 1.24
N PRO A 236 4.69 9.88 0.10
CA PRO A 236 3.23 9.89 0.05
C PRO A 236 2.59 8.66 0.72
N TYR A 237 3.33 7.55 0.88
CA TYR A 237 2.81 6.29 1.42
C TYR A 237 1.54 5.83 0.71
N ALA A 238 1.67 5.48 -0.57
CA ALA A 238 0.58 5.10 -1.46
C ALA A 238 0.41 3.56 -1.45
N GLN A 239 -0.28 3.06 -0.44
CA GLN A 239 -0.26 1.65 -0.06
C GLN A 239 -1.45 0.89 -0.66
N TRP A 240 -1.17 -0.24 -1.30
CA TRP A 240 -2.20 -1.17 -1.76
C TRP A 240 -2.30 -2.34 -0.79
N ARG A 241 -3.48 -2.54 -0.20
CA ARG A 241 -3.66 -3.40 0.98
C ARG A 241 -4.89 -4.27 0.88
N ALA A 242 -4.88 -5.39 1.60
CA ALA A 242 -6.06 -6.18 1.90
C ALA A 242 -6.04 -6.58 3.38
N ASN A 243 -7.21 -6.94 3.91
CA ASN A 243 -7.32 -7.42 5.29
C ASN A 243 -6.59 -8.75 5.48
N ASN A 244 -6.13 -9.00 6.70
CA ASN A 244 -5.40 -10.24 7.02
C ASN A 244 -6.26 -11.49 6.80
N GLU A 245 -7.58 -11.40 7.03
CA GLU A 245 -8.53 -12.49 6.71
C GLU A 245 -8.46 -12.91 5.24
N TYR A 246 -8.34 -11.94 4.32
CA TYR A 246 -8.17 -12.23 2.90
C TYR A 246 -6.80 -12.85 2.61
N TRP A 247 -5.73 -12.32 3.20
CA TRP A 247 -4.40 -12.93 3.02
C TRP A 247 -4.34 -14.36 3.57
N ASP A 248 -5.01 -14.62 4.68
CA ASP A 248 -5.03 -15.94 5.29
C ASP A 248 -5.88 -16.93 4.48
N SER A 249 -6.89 -16.46 3.72
CA SER A 249 -7.65 -17.30 2.78
C SER A 249 -6.84 -17.71 1.54
N LEU A 250 -5.77 -16.99 1.22
CA LEU A 250 -4.85 -17.31 0.12
C LEU A 250 -3.78 -18.36 0.50
N ILE A 251 -3.76 -18.82 1.76
CA ILE A 251 -2.79 -19.81 2.23
C ILE A 251 -3.12 -21.18 1.62
N THR A 252 -2.13 -21.77 0.95
CA THR A 252 -2.24 -23.11 0.36
C THR A 252 -1.47 -24.18 1.12
N GLU A 253 -0.45 -23.80 1.91
CA GLU A 253 0.40 -24.74 2.66
C GLU A 253 0.82 -24.14 4.01
N ARG A 254 1.03 -25.01 5.02
CA ARG A 254 1.40 -24.65 6.40
C ARG A 254 2.42 -25.66 6.96
N TYR A 255 3.44 -25.19 7.70
CA TYR A 255 4.54 -25.99 8.27
C TYR A 255 4.98 -25.48 9.66
#